data_AF-A0A8T7KNZ5-F1
#
_entry.id   AF-A0A8T7KNZ5-F1
#
_cell.length_a   1.000
_cell.length_b   1.000
_cell.length_c   1.000
_cell.angle_alpha   90.00
_cell.angle_beta   90.00
_cell.angle_gamma   90.00
#
_symmetry.space_group_name_H-M   'P 1'
#
loop_
_entity.id
_entity.type
_entity.pdbx_description
1 polymer ?
#
loop_
_entity_poly.entity_id
_entity_poly.type
_entity_poly.pdbx_seq_one_letter_code
_entity_poly.pdbx_strand_id
1 'polypeptide(L)'
;MADEQWIPGSKKELMSAIEREWNALMGVVAKLDETQMTAPDAGGWSPKDNLAHLAEWMNVLMGYHIDRRPAHEVLGVPEEVTKGWDMEVINPVLFQRNRDRSAQDVLDSLKRLYGDLTAKLDAMSFDDLLTPRHADDPEKRPLLLWVVGDTTEHFAEHRATIEKML
;
A
#
# COMPACT_ATOMS: atom_id res chain seq x y z
N MET A 1 10.28 -17.78 -15.48
CA MET A 1 10.73 -16.46 -15.93
C MET A 1 10.33 -15.55 -14.79
N ALA A 2 11.28 -15.02 -14.02
CA ALA A 2 10.93 -14.02 -13.04
C ALA A 2 10.53 -12.79 -13.85
N ASP A 3 9.27 -12.35 -13.75
CA ASP A 3 8.86 -11.12 -14.41
C ASP A 3 9.75 -9.99 -13.88
N GLU A 4 10.48 -9.35 -14.78
CA GLU A 4 11.42 -8.30 -14.44
C GLU A 4 10.63 -7.13 -13.86
N GLN A 5 10.90 -6.80 -12.58
CA GLN A 5 10.22 -5.72 -11.89
C GLN A 5 10.43 -4.42 -12.66
N TRP A 6 9.34 -3.79 -13.10
CA TRP A 6 9.43 -2.53 -13.82
C TRP A 6 9.91 -1.41 -12.87
N ILE A 7 10.95 -0.69 -13.26
CA ILE A 7 11.51 0.43 -12.50
C ILE A 7 11.36 1.72 -13.32
N PRO A 8 10.73 2.78 -12.79
CA PRO A 8 10.60 4.05 -13.50
C PRO A 8 11.95 4.74 -13.65
N GLY A 9 12.19 5.36 -14.80
CA GLY A 9 13.40 6.13 -15.09
C GLY A 9 13.33 7.60 -14.69
N SER A 10 12.18 8.08 -14.21
CA SER A 10 12.00 9.47 -13.76
C SER A 10 10.84 9.63 -12.77
N LYS A 11 10.84 10.76 -12.04
CA LYS A 11 9.71 11.12 -11.17
C LYS A 11 8.39 11.25 -11.93
N LYS A 12 8.41 11.82 -13.13
CA LYS A 12 7.21 11.94 -13.97
C LYS A 12 6.65 10.57 -14.30
N GLU A 13 7.50 9.64 -14.71
CA GLU A 13 7.10 8.27 -15.04
C GLU A 13 6.53 7.54 -13.82
N LEU A 14 7.20 7.64 -12.67
CA LEU A 14 6.72 7.08 -11.40
C LEU A 14 5.32 7.64 -11.04
N MET A 15 5.16 8.96 -10.98
CA MET A 15 3.90 9.58 -10.58
C MET A 15 2.76 9.26 -11.54
N SER A 16 3.03 9.24 -12.86
CA SER A 16 2.03 8.82 -13.86
C SER A 16 1.63 7.34 -13.72
N ALA A 17 2.55 6.47 -13.34
CA ALA A 17 2.22 5.07 -13.10
C ALA A 17 1.38 4.89 -11.82
N ILE A 18 1.74 5.57 -10.73
CA ILE A 18 0.95 5.58 -9.49
C ILE A 18 -0.48 6.05 -9.75
N GLU A 19 -0.63 7.17 -10.46
CA GLU A 19 -1.94 7.72 -10.81
C GLU A 19 -2.75 6.76 -11.69
N ARG A 20 -2.12 6.12 -12.68
CA ARG A 20 -2.79 5.16 -13.56
C ARG A 20 -3.33 3.96 -12.79
N GLU A 21 -2.51 3.31 -11.97
CA GLU A 21 -2.94 2.11 -11.23
C GLU A 21 -3.97 2.45 -10.15
N TRP A 22 -3.82 3.61 -9.48
CA TRP A 22 -4.82 4.12 -8.56
C TRP A 22 -6.18 4.35 -9.24
N ASN A 23 -6.19 5.04 -10.38
CA ASN A 23 -7.43 5.30 -11.13
C ASN A 23 -8.09 4.00 -11.61
N ALA A 24 -7.29 3.01 -12.01
CA ALA A 24 -7.79 1.70 -12.40
C ALA A 24 -8.42 0.94 -11.22
N LEU A 25 -7.76 0.91 -10.06
CA LEU A 25 -8.32 0.36 -8.82
C LEU A 25 -9.64 1.04 -8.47
N MET A 26 -9.64 2.37 -8.41
CA MET A 26 -10.83 3.15 -8.06
C MET A 26 -11.97 2.98 -9.07
N GLY A 27 -11.66 2.74 -10.34
CA GLY A 27 -12.64 2.43 -11.38
C GLY A 27 -13.36 1.09 -11.18
N VAL A 28 -12.71 0.09 -10.56
CA VAL A 28 -13.35 -1.16 -10.15
C VAL A 28 -14.18 -0.93 -8.89
N VAL A 29 -13.59 -0.29 -7.88
CA VAL A 29 -14.23 0.02 -6.59
C VAL A 29 -15.54 0.80 -6.77
N ALA A 30 -15.59 1.75 -7.70
CA ALA A 30 -16.77 2.57 -7.98
C ALA A 30 -17.99 1.79 -8.52
N LYS A 31 -17.81 0.53 -8.94
CA LYS A 31 -18.89 -0.33 -9.46
C LYS A 31 -19.51 -1.22 -8.39
N LEU A 32 -18.89 -1.31 -7.21
CA LEU A 32 -19.31 -2.21 -6.14
C LEU A 32 -20.46 -1.58 -5.33
N ASP A 33 -21.50 -2.36 -5.08
CA ASP A 33 -22.48 -2.02 -4.05
C ASP A 33 -21.98 -2.44 -2.64
N GLU A 34 -22.73 -2.08 -1.61
CA GLU A 34 -22.37 -2.38 -0.21
C GLU A 34 -22.26 -3.89 0.08
N THR A 35 -23.09 -4.71 -0.58
CA THR A 35 -23.08 -6.16 -0.41
C THR A 35 -21.81 -6.75 -1.02
N GLN A 36 -21.47 -6.36 -2.24
CA GLN A 36 -20.24 -6.78 -2.91
C GLN A 36 -18.99 -6.29 -2.17
N MET A 37 -19.01 -5.05 -1.66
CA MET A 37 -17.88 -4.46 -0.94
C MET A 37 -17.52 -5.22 0.35
N THR A 38 -18.50 -5.88 0.96
CA THR A 38 -18.35 -6.57 2.26
C THR A 38 -18.40 -8.10 2.15
N ALA A 39 -18.69 -8.64 0.97
CA ALA A 39 -18.70 -10.08 0.72
C ALA A 39 -17.26 -10.63 0.75
N PRO A 40 -16.93 -11.58 1.65
CA PRO A 40 -15.61 -12.17 1.71
C PRO A 40 -15.42 -13.24 0.62
N ASP A 41 -14.19 -13.39 0.15
CA ASP A 41 -13.76 -14.51 -0.69
C ASP A 41 -13.50 -15.79 0.13
N ALA A 42 -12.96 -16.83 -0.52
CA ALA A 42 -12.61 -18.09 0.12
C ALA A 42 -11.48 -17.95 1.18
N GLY A 43 -10.67 -16.90 1.09
CA GLY A 43 -9.64 -16.54 2.08
C GLY A 43 -10.19 -15.71 3.24
N GLY A 44 -11.48 -15.32 3.19
CA GLY A 44 -12.15 -14.54 4.22
C GLY A 44 -11.97 -13.02 4.08
N TRP A 45 -11.35 -12.55 2.99
CA TRP A 45 -11.12 -11.13 2.73
C TRP A 45 -12.20 -10.58 1.80
N SER A 46 -12.79 -9.45 2.18
CA SER A 46 -13.70 -8.70 1.31
C SER A 46 -12.95 -7.64 0.48
N PRO A 47 -13.57 -7.05 -0.56
CA PRO A 47 -13.01 -5.88 -1.21
C PRO A 47 -12.68 -4.75 -0.23
N LYS A 48 -13.54 -4.49 0.77
CA LYS A 48 -13.24 -3.55 1.87
C LYS A 48 -11.92 -3.88 2.57
N ASP A 49 -11.67 -5.14 2.90
CA ASP A 49 -10.47 -5.52 3.64
C ASP A 49 -9.20 -5.35 2.81
N ASN A 50 -9.28 -5.62 1.50
CA ASN A 50 -8.20 -5.31 0.55
C ASN A 50 -7.91 -3.78 0.52
N LEU A 51 -8.94 -2.94 0.49
CA LEU A 51 -8.78 -1.49 0.54
C LEU A 51 -8.24 -1.01 1.90
N ALA A 52 -8.67 -1.61 3.00
CA ALA A 52 -8.12 -1.29 4.32
C ALA A 52 -6.63 -1.64 4.40
N HIS A 53 -6.23 -2.79 3.85
CA HIS A 53 -4.83 -3.21 3.78
C HIS A 53 -3.97 -2.22 2.98
N LEU A 54 -4.41 -1.81 1.79
CA LEU A 54 -3.72 -0.77 1.01
C LEU A 54 -3.52 0.52 1.80
N ALA A 55 -4.53 0.94 2.57
CA ALA A 55 -4.43 2.13 3.41
C ALA A 55 -3.34 1.99 4.48
N GLU A 56 -3.26 0.84 5.15
CA GLU A 56 -2.22 0.57 6.15
C GLU A 56 -0.82 0.61 5.55
N TRP A 57 -0.63 0.00 4.38
CA TRP A 57 0.68 -0.04 3.73
C TRP A 57 1.11 1.30 3.13
N MET A 58 0.18 2.15 2.68
CA MET A 58 0.51 3.54 2.36
C MET A 58 0.98 4.32 3.59
N ASN A 59 0.37 4.09 4.76
CA ASN A 59 0.83 4.69 6.01
C ASN A 59 2.23 4.17 6.42
N VAL A 60 2.50 2.88 6.22
CA VAL A 60 3.84 2.29 6.41
C VAL A 60 4.86 2.89 5.45
N LEU A 61 4.53 3.03 4.16
CA LEU A 61 5.40 3.67 3.17
C LEU A 61 5.78 5.08 3.62
N MET A 62 4.80 5.89 4.02
CA MET A 62 5.06 7.26 4.48
C MET A 62 5.86 7.28 5.79
N GLY A 63 5.37 6.63 6.85
CA GLY A 63 5.92 6.77 8.19
C GLY A 63 7.19 5.96 8.41
N TYR A 64 7.20 4.70 8.00
CA TYR A 64 8.33 3.81 8.23
C TYR A 64 9.37 3.94 7.11
N HIS A 65 8.96 3.87 5.83
CA HIS A 65 9.94 3.88 4.75
C HIS A 65 10.53 5.25 4.45
N ILE A 66 9.68 6.28 4.34
CA ILE A 66 10.11 7.64 4.01
C ILE A 66 10.58 8.38 5.28
N ASP A 67 9.75 8.45 6.32
CA ASP A 67 10.06 9.24 7.53
C ASP A 67 10.96 8.54 8.55
N ARG A 68 11.30 7.26 8.32
CA ARG A 68 12.19 6.46 9.17
C ARG A 68 11.74 6.37 10.64
N ARG A 69 10.44 6.49 10.90
CA ARG A 69 9.87 6.31 12.24
C ARG A 69 9.84 4.83 12.62
N PRO A 70 9.85 4.47 13.91
CA PRO A 70 9.70 3.08 14.33
C PRO A 70 8.40 2.47 13.79
N ALA A 71 8.49 1.28 13.21
CA ALA A 71 7.37 0.58 12.58
C ALA A 71 6.15 0.44 13.51
N HIS A 72 6.38 0.05 14.76
CA HIS A 72 5.31 -0.14 15.75
C HIS A 72 4.57 1.16 16.09
N GLU A 73 5.25 2.31 16.07
CA GLU A 73 4.61 3.62 16.26
C GLU A 73 3.77 4.02 15.05
N VAL A 74 4.26 3.74 13.84
CA VAL A 74 3.54 4.03 12.59
C VAL A 74 2.28 3.18 12.49
N LEU A 75 2.40 1.89 12.83
CA LEU A 75 1.31 0.93 12.81
C LEU A 75 0.42 1.01 14.05
N GLY A 76 0.84 1.67 15.13
CA GLY A 76 0.08 1.76 16.38
C GLY A 76 -0.13 0.40 17.04
N VAL A 77 0.89 -0.46 17.04
CA VAL A 77 0.88 -1.82 17.59
C VAL A 77 2.01 -1.98 18.62
N PRO A 78 1.99 -3.01 19.48
CA PRO A 78 3.14 -3.32 20.33
C PRO A 78 4.40 -3.61 19.49
N GLU A 79 5.58 -3.24 19.99
CA GLU A 79 6.87 -3.41 19.29
C GLU A 79 7.07 -4.84 18.78
N GLU A 80 6.69 -5.82 19.60
CA GLU A 80 6.80 -7.25 19.35
C GLU A 80 6.08 -7.72 18.08
N VAL A 81 5.02 -7.04 17.67
CA VAL A 81 4.30 -7.34 16.42
C VAL A 81 5.16 -7.02 15.20
N THR A 82 6.01 -6.00 15.29
CA THR A 82 6.82 -5.50 14.15
C THR A 82 8.29 -5.92 14.21
N LYS A 83 8.74 -6.50 15.32
CA LYS A 83 10.14 -6.82 15.60
C LYS A 83 10.79 -7.70 14.51
N GLY A 84 10.04 -8.65 13.97
CA GLY A 84 10.50 -9.54 12.90
C GLY A 84 10.22 -9.02 11.48
N TRP A 85 9.49 -7.91 11.34
CA TRP A 85 8.93 -7.43 10.06
C TRP A 85 8.27 -8.57 9.25
N ASP A 86 7.46 -9.38 9.95
CA ASP A 86 6.84 -10.58 9.41
C ASP A 86 5.37 -10.30 9.06
N MET A 87 5.04 -10.47 7.78
CA MET A 87 3.70 -10.20 7.25
C MET A 87 2.66 -11.18 7.80
N GLU A 88 3.06 -12.41 8.13
CA GLU A 88 2.18 -13.40 8.76
C GLU A 88 1.81 -13.02 10.21
N VAL A 89 2.58 -12.12 10.82
CA VAL A 89 2.31 -11.56 12.16
C VAL A 89 1.58 -10.22 12.07
N ILE A 90 2.03 -9.33 11.18
CA ILE A 90 1.49 -7.97 11.06
C ILE A 90 0.10 -7.99 10.43
N ASN A 91 -0.09 -8.68 9.29
CA ASN A 91 -1.32 -8.60 8.52
C ASN A 91 -2.56 -9.06 9.29
N PRO A 92 -2.54 -10.15 10.08
CA PRO A 92 -3.70 -10.55 10.87
C PRO A 92 -4.12 -9.49 11.91
N VAL A 93 -3.17 -8.78 12.52
CA VAL A 93 -3.45 -7.70 13.47
C VAL A 93 -4.16 -6.54 12.76
N LEU A 94 -3.67 -6.15 11.58
CA LEU A 94 -4.25 -5.06 10.80
C LEU A 94 -5.61 -5.45 10.21
N PHE A 95 -5.77 -6.68 9.75
CA PHE A 95 -7.04 -7.22 9.30
C PHE A 95 -8.07 -7.17 10.43
N GLN A 96 -7.73 -7.68 11.62
CA GLN A 96 -8.64 -7.68 12.76
C GLN A 96 -9.02 -6.27 13.20
N ARG A 97 -8.09 -5.30 13.19
CA ARG A 97 -8.38 -3.90 13.49
C ARG A 97 -9.39 -3.26 12.53
N ASN A 98 -9.32 -3.64 11.25
CA ASN A 98 -10.15 -3.04 10.21
C ASN A 98 -11.44 -3.81 9.93
N ARG A 99 -11.62 -4.99 10.53
CA ARG A 99 -12.74 -5.90 10.28
C ARG A 99 -14.10 -5.23 10.41
N ASP A 100 -14.32 -4.51 11.51
CA ASP A 100 -15.63 -3.93 11.86
C ASP A 100 -15.82 -2.49 11.33
N ARG A 101 -14.85 -1.95 10.58
CA ARG A 101 -15.00 -0.63 9.95
C ARG A 101 -16.01 -0.70 8.81
N SER A 102 -16.77 0.37 8.61
CA SER A 102 -17.65 0.49 7.45
C SER A 102 -16.84 0.61 6.15
N ALA A 103 -17.43 0.19 5.03
CA ALA A 103 -16.82 0.38 3.71
C ALA A 103 -16.53 1.85 3.41
N GLN A 104 -17.44 2.76 3.79
CA GLN A 104 -17.29 4.19 3.59
C GLN A 104 -16.10 4.75 4.37
N ASP A 105 -15.95 4.40 5.66
CA ASP A 105 -14.84 4.88 6.48
C ASP A 105 -13.48 4.41 5.97
N VAL A 106 -13.42 3.17 5.46
CA VAL A 106 -12.21 2.61 4.84
C VAL A 106 -11.89 3.37 3.56
N LEU A 107 -12.88 3.58 2.69
CA LEU A 107 -12.69 4.26 1.40
C LEU A 107 -12.25 5.71 1.57
N ASP A 108 -12.84 6.44 2.52
CA ASP A 108 -12.46 7.83 2.80
C ASP A 108 -11.05 7.92 3.38
N SER A 109 -10.67 6.96 4.23
CA SER A 109 -9.31 6.90 4.77
C SER A 109 -8.28 6.55 3.69
N LEU A 110 -8.59 5.60 2.82
CA LEU A 110 -7.75 5.21 1.70
C LEU A 110 -7.48 6.41 0.78
N LYS A 111 -8.53 7.14 0.37
CA LYS A 111 -8.42 8.33 -0.49
C LYS A 111 -7.59 9.45 0.14
N ARG A 112 -7.79 9.70 1.44
CA ARG A 112 -6.99 10.68 2.19
C ARG A 112 -5.51 10.29 2.20
N LEU A 113 -5.21 9.05 2.56
CA LEU A 113 -3.83 8.55 2.62
C LEU A 113 -3.14 8.53 1.24
N TYR A 114 -3.88 8.25 0.17
CA TYR A 114 -3.37 8.40 -1.19
C TYR A 114 -3.01 9.86 -1.52
N GLY A 115 -3.87 10.82 -1.13
CA GLY A 115 -3.59 12.25 -1.28
C GLY A 115 -2.34 12.68 -0.50
N ASP A 116 -2.22 12.25 0.75
CA ASP A 116 -1.05 12.54 1.59
C ASP A 116 0.23 11.94 1.01
N LEU A 117 0.17 10.67 0.55
CA LEU A 117 1.30 9.97 -0.03
C LEU A 117 1.77 10.62 -1.34
N THR A 118 0.85 10.93 -2.25
CA THR A 118 1.19 11.55 -3.54
C THR A 118 1.76 12.96 -3.35
N ALA A 119 1.22 13.75 -2.43
CA ALA A 119 1.79 15.05 -2.07
C ALA A 119 3.21 14.91 -1.48
N LYS A 120 3.43 13.89 -0.66
CA LYS A 120 4.75 13.60 -0.08
C LYS A 120 5.77 13.20 -1.14
N LEU A 121 5.40 12.31 -2.05
CA LEU A 121 6.25 11.90 -3.18
C LEU A 121 6.51 13.08 -4.14
N ASP A 122 5.52 13.96 -4.34
CA ASP A 122 5.70 15.16 -5.15
C ASP A 122 6.61 16.22 -4.49
N ALA A 123 6.75 16.22 -3.17
CA ALA A 123 7.73 17.06 -2.49
C ALA A 123 9.17 16.52 -2.57
N MET A 124 9.36 15.23 -2.88
CA MET A 124 10.68 14.59 -2.95
C MET A 124 11.34 14.76 -4.32
N SER A 125 12.68 14.80 -4.36
CA SER A 125 13.39 14.70 -5.64
C SER A 125 13.44 13.24 -6.11
N PHE A 126 13.66 13.01 -7.41
CA PHE A 126 13.84 11.65 -7.90
C PHE A 126 15.13 11.01 -7.36
N ASP A 127 16.20 11.81 -7.21
CA ASP A 127 17.47 11.35 -6.66
C ASP A 127 17.34 10.86 -5.21
N ASP A 128 16.48 11.50 -4.40
CA ASP A 128 16.19 11.03 -3.04
C ASP A 128 15.57 9.62 -3.05
N LEU A 129 14.71 9.32 -4.02
CA LEU A 129 14.11 8.00 -4.18
C LEU A 129 15.14 6.95 -4.61
N LEU A 130 16.20 7.36 -5.30
CA LEU A 130 17.31 6.48 -5.70
C LEU A 130 18.32 6.23 -4.57
N THR A 131 18.19 6.92 -3.43
CA THR A 131 19.05 6.65 -2.27
C THR A 131 18.70 5.31 -1.62
N PRO A 132 19.69 4.58 -1.06
CA PRO A 132 19.43 3.33 -0.35
C PRO A 132 18.44 3.51 0.80
N ARG A 133 17.41 2.67 0.85
CA ARG A 133 16.43 2.69 1.96
C ARG A 133 17.08 2.28 3.27
N HIS A 134 17.97 1.30 3.26
CA HIS A 134 18.69 0.84 4.44
C HIS A 134 20.19 1.07 4.21
N ALA A 135 20.85 1.76 5.14
CA ALA A 135 22.25 2.14 4.98
C ALA A 135 23.19 0.92 5.01
N ASP A 136 22.74 -0.15 5.66
CA ASP A 136 23.40 -1.43 5.86
C ASP A 136 23.00 -2.49 4.82
N ASP A 137 22.10 -2.17 3.88
CA ASP A 137 21.73 -3.09 2.79
C ASP A 137 22.91 -3.27 1.83
N PRO A 138 23.49 -4.47 1.72
CA PRO A 138 24.65 -4.71 0.85
C PRO A 138 24.31 -4.50 -0.63
N GLU A 139 23.05 -4.66 -1.02
CA GLU A 139 22.57 -4.45 -2.39
C GLU A 139 22.25 -2.98 -2.67
N LYS A 140 22.27 -2.12 -1.65
CA LYS A 140 21.96 -0.69 -1.74
C LYS A 140 20.61 -0.43 -2.43
N ARG A 141 19.61 -1.25 -2.16
CA ARG A 141 18.31 -1.14 -2.83
C ARG A 141 17.69 0.24 -2.56
N PRO A 142 17.27 0.95 -3.62
CA PRO A 142 16.77 2.31 -3.49
C PRO A 142 15.40 2.33 -2.84
N LEU A 143 15.08 3.41 -2.11
CA LEU A 143 13.73 3.68 -1.57
C LEU A 143 12.63 3.51 -2.64
N LEU A 144 12.97 3.81 -3.90
CA LEU A 144 12.10 3.62 -5.06
C LEU A 144 11.45 2.24 -5.13
N LEU A 145 12.13 1.15 -4.72
CA LEU A 145 11.55 -0.20 -4.76
C LEU A 145 10.35 -0.35 -3.82
N TRP A 146 10.40 0.26 -2.64
CA TRP A 146 9.27 0.27 -1.71
C TRP A 146 8.14 1.16 -2.21
N VAL A 147 8.47 2.29 -2.86
CA VAL A 147 7.43 3.13 -3.46
C VAL A 147 6.69 2.38 -4.58
N VAL A 148 7.40 1.75 -5.50
CA VAL A 148 6.81 0.96 -6.60
C VAL A 148 6.00 -0.22 -6.05
N GLY A 149 6.57 -0.94 -5.08
CA GLY A 149 5.94 -2.07 -4.40
C GLY A 149 4.63 -1.67 -3.73
N ASP A 150 4.66 -0.70 -2.82
CA ASP A 150 3.50 -0.29 -2.00
C ASP A 150 2.48 0.61 -2.73
N THR A 151 2.75 0.99 -3.98
CA THR A 151 1.82 1.78 -4.81
C THR A 151 1.42 1.05 -6.10
N THR A 152 2.20 1.17 -7.17
CA THR A 152 1.84 0.67 -8.50
C THR A 152 1.53 -0.81 -8.50
N GLU A 153 2.40 -1.62 -7.89
CA GLU A 153 2.25 -3.06 -7.86
C GLU A 153 1.11 -3.46 -6.92
N HIS A 154 1.09 -2.90 -5.71
CA HIS A 154 0.06 -3.19 -4.71
C HIS A 154 -1.36 -2.84 -5.21
N PHE A 155 -1.53 -1.67 -5.83
CA PHE A 155 -2.81 -1.25 -6.39
C PHE A 155 -3.26 -2.20 -7.51
N ALA A 156 -2.34 -2.60 -8.39
CA ALA A 156 -2.65 -3.53 -9.47
C ALA A 156 -2.99 -4.94 -8.94
N GLU A 157 -2.25 -5.43 -7.95
CA GLU A 157 -2.49 -6.71 -7.30
C GLU A 157 -3.87 -6.74 -6.63
N HIS A 158 -4.17 -5.78 -5.76
CA HIS A 158 -5.46 -5.73 -5.07
C HIS A 158 -6.62 -5.41 -6.01
N ARG A 159 -6.41 -4.63 -7.08
CA ARG A 159 -7.41 -4.49 -8.15
C ARG A 159 -7.74 -5.86 -8.73
N ALA A 160 -6.72 -6.63 -9.13
CA ALA A 160 -6.92 -7.95 -9.73
C ALA A 160 -7.57 -8.95 -8.76
N THR A 161 -7.26 -8.86 -7.46
CA THR A 161 -7.94 -9.65 -6.42
C THR A 161 -9.41 -9.28 -6.31
N ILE A 162 -9.74 -7.99 -6.25
CA ILE A 162 -11.13 -7.51 -6.18
C ILE A 162 -11.91 -7.88 -7.45
N GLU A 163 -11.30 -7.77 -8.63
CA GLU A 163 -11.95 -8.13 -9.91
C GLU A 163 -12.34 -9.62 -9.96
N LYS A 164 -11.58 -10.51 -9.31
CA LYS A 164 -11.92 -11.95 -9.22
C LYS A 164 -13.10 -12.25 -8.30
N MET A 165 -13.50 -11.29 -7.45
CA MET A 165 -14.63 -11.42 -6.54
C MET A 165 -15.96 -10.99 -7.16
N LEU A 166 -15.93 -10.41 -8.37
CA LEU A 166 -17.10 -9.90 -9.11
C LEU A 166 -17.71 -10.97 -10.01
#